data_AF-A0A521BM36-F1
#
_entry.id   AF-A0A521BM36-F1
#
_cell.length_a   1.000
_cell.length_b   1.000
_cell.length_c   1.000
_cell.angle_alpha   90.00
_cell.angle_beta   90.00
_cell.angle_gamma   90.00
#
_symmetry.space_group_name_H-M   'P 1'
#
loop_
_entity.id
_entity.type
_entity.pdbx_description
1 polymer ?
#
loop_
_entity_poly.entity_id
_entity_poly.type
_entity_poly.pdbx_seq_one_letter_code
_entity_poly.pdbx_strand_id
1 'polypeptide(L)'
;MLHGYLWWRLVRSTTRPGRTRRLLTWVTVVLALLPAAAVLTRRSLSLSAQEPLAWVGFTWLGLAFYLFLALLVLEPVRLLLRRWARRPAAVPVPVGAPAAEEPTPDESAPVDPSRRLFLARSLAVTAGAVALGTAGTGVYAANSTPVVRRVPITLPRLDPALDGLRIVTFSDGHLSATYGGRRFERLVETVNAQRPDVVAIVGDLVDGEVDELRRDVAPLADLVSEQGVFFVTGNHEYFVDTAAWLRHLPTLGVDVLRNERVPITRGGASVDLAGIDDRTAASSGLPGHGADLDAALDGRDDATPVVLLAHQPFMVEQAQAAGVDLQLSGHTHGGQLWPFDYAIRLDQPAVEGLSRHGDTQLYVTSGAGYWGPPMRVGARPEVTVVELRAPGG
;
A
#
# COMPACT_ATOMS: atom_id res chain seq x y z
N MET A 1 -21.11 3.62 -1.84
CA MET A 1 -21.62 4.52 -0.78
C MET A 1 -20.79 5.81 -0.64
N LEU A 2 -19.45 5.75 -0.70
CA LEU A 2 -18.54 6.90 -0.56
C LEU A 2 -18.84 8.08 -1.51
N HIS A 3 -18.89 7.87 -2.83
CA HIS A 3 -19.14 8.96 -3.79
C HIS A 3 -20.52 9.62 -3.64
N GLY A 4 -21.52 8.87 -3.17
CA GLY A 4 -22.84 9.42 -2.84
C GLY A 4 -22.79 10.37 -1.64
N TYR A 5 -22.00 10.04 -0.61
CA TYR A 5 -21.74 10.94 0.51
C TYR A 5 -20.99 12.20 0.06
N LEU A 6 -19.94 12.05 -0.75
CA LEU A 6 -19.21 13.18 -1.32
C LEU A 6 -20.11 14.07 -2.16
N TRP A 7 -20.94 13.51 -3.03
CA TRP A 7 -21.93 14.28 -3.80
C TRP A 7 -22.86 15.07 -2.88
N TRP A 8 -23.38 14.44 -1.83
CA TRP A 8 -24.30 15.12 -0.91
C TRP A 8 -23.61 16.30 -0.22
N ARG A 9 -22.37 16.13 0.25
CA ARG A 9 -21.63 17.14 1.00
C ARG A 9 -21.03 18.23 0.11
N LEU A 10 -20.43 17.86 -1.01
CA LEU A 10 -19.68 18.77 -1.88
C LEU A 10 -20.51 19.38 -3.00
N VAL A 11 -21.63 18.77 -3.40
CA VAL A 11 -22.48 19.24 -4.51
C VAL A 11 -23.86 19.67 -4.01
N ARG A 12 -24.65 18.75 -3.43
CA ARG A 12 -26.04 19.05 -3.03
C ARG A 12 -26.11 20.13 -1.95
N SER A 13 -25.18 20.13 -0.99
CA SER A 13 -25.19 21.06 0.15
C SER A 13 -24.59 22.44 -0.16
N THR A 14 -23.76 22.56 -1.20
CA THR A 14 -22.99 23.77 -1.56
C THR A 14 -23.57 24.55 -2.75
N THR A 15 -24.57 23.97 -3.43
CA THR A 15 -25.23 24.54 -4.62
C THR A 15 -26.73 24.72 -4.39
N ARG A 16 -27.38 25.58 -5.18
CA ARG A 16 -28.84 25.60 -5.35
C ARG A 16 -29.25 24.71 -6.54
N PRO A 17 -30.51 24.25 -6.64
CA PRO A 17 -30.98 23.58 -7.86
C PRO A 17 -30.73 24.47 -9.09
N GLY A 18 -30.16 23.91 -10.15
CA GLY A 18 -29.80 24.66 -11.35
C GLY A 18 -28.73 23.96 -12.20
N ARG A 19 -28.25 24.66 -13.24
CA ARG A 19 -27.26 24.12 -14.19
C ARG A 19 -25.95 23.69 -13.51
N THR A 20 -25.42 24.50 -12.60
CA THR A 20 -24.19 24.19 -11.85
C THR A 20 -24.30 22.89 -11.05
N ARG A 21 -25.43 22.65 -10.36
CA ARG A 21 -25.64 21.42 -9.60
C ARG A 21 -25.68 20.20 -10.53
N ARG A 22 -26.37 20.30 -11.68
CA ARG A 22 -26.44 19.22 -12.67
C ARG A 22 -25.05 18.90 -13.22
N LEU A 23 -24.27 19.91 -13.59
CA LEU A 23 -22.90 19.75 -14.06
C LEU A 23 -22.02 19.04 -13.03
N LEU A 24 -21.97 19.54 -11.79
CA LEU A 24 -21.16 18.94 -10.73
C LEU A 24 -21.62 17.52 -10.34
N THR A 25 -22.91 17.23 -10.48
CA THR A 25 -23.45 15.88 -10.32
C THR A 25 -22.88 14.95 -11.39
N TRP A 26 -22.92 15.35 -12.66
CA TRP A 26 -22.32 14.58 -13.75
C TRP A 26 -20.82 14.39 -13.58
N VAL A 27 -20.09 15.43 -13.19
CA VAL A 27 -18.65 15.32 -12.88
C VAL A 27 -18.40 14.28 -11.78
N THR A 28 -19.20 14.30 -10.70
CA THR A 28 -19.05 13.32 -9.61
C THR A 28 -19.36 11.90 -10.08
N VAL A 29 -20.38 11.72 -10.93
CA VAL A 29 -20.73 10.41 -11.51
C VAL A 29 -19.59 9.90 -12.39
N VAL A 30 -19.08 10.73 -13.32
CA VAL A 30 -17.96 10.36 -14.19
C VAL A 30 -16.75 9.97 -13.36
N LEU A 31 -16.34 10.81 -12.41
CA LEU A 31 -15.21 10.52 -11.53
C LEU A 31 -15.42 9.24 -10.71
N ALA A 32 -16.64 8.96 -10.24
CA ALA A 32 -16.95 7.71 -9.54
C ALA A 32 -16.82 6.46 -10.43
N LEU A 33 -17.01 6.61 -11.74
CA LEU A 33 -16.91 5.52 -12.70
C LEU A 33 -15.47 5.30 -13.22
N LEU A 34 -14.61 6.32 -13.20
CA LEU A 34 -13.25 6.22 -13.76
C LEU A 34 -12.39 5.09 -13.16
N PRO A 35 -12.31 4.86 -11.83
CA PRO A 35 -11.53 3.75 -11.29
C PRO A 35 -12.04 2.38 -11.78
N ALA A 36 -13.37 2.21 -11.84
CA ALA A 36 -13.98 0.99 -12.35
C ALA A 36 -13.70 0.82 -13.85
N ALA A 37 -13.81 1.90 -14.63
CA ALA A 37 -13.45 1.89 -16.04
C ALA A 37 -11.99 1.47 -16.21
N ALA A 38 -11.06 2.06 -15.46
CA ALA A 38 -9.64 1.70 -15.50
C ALA A 38 -9.41 0.21 -15.24
N VAL A 39 -10.07 -0.38 -14.23
CA VAL A 39 -9.94 -1.83 -13.95
C VAL A 39 -10.55 -2.67 -15.08
N LEU A 40 -11.74 -2.33 -15.55
CA LEU A 40 -12.48 -3.12 -16.55
C LEU A 40 -11.85 -3.07 -17.94
N THR A 41 -11.20 -1.96 -18.30
CA THR A 41 -10.58 -1.78 -19.62
C THR A 41 -9.11 -2.17 -19.64
N ARG A 42 -8.52 -2.57 -18.51
CA ARG A 42 -7.07 -2.81 -18.38
C ARG A 42 -6.52 -3.83 -19.38
N ARG A 43 -7.33 -4.82 -19.76
CA ARG A 43 -6.96 -5.88 -20.71
C ARG A 43 -7.34 -5.58 -22.16
N SER A 44 -8.01 -4.45 -22.41
CA SER A 44 -8.59 -4.13 -23.73
C SER A 44 -7.98 -2.87 -24.35
N LEU A 45 -7.36 -2.01 -23.55
CA LEU A 45 -6.70 -0.79 -24.01
C LEU A 45 -5.19 -1.01 -24.08
N SER A 46 -4.52 -0.31 -25.00
CA SER A 46 -3.07 -0.23 -24.99
C SER A 46 -2.58 0.51 -23.75
N LEU A 47 -1.35 0.21 -23.30
CA LEU A 47 -0.71 0.90 -22.17
C LEU A 47 -0.81 2.43 -22.26
N SER A 48 -0.58 3.01 -23.44
CA SER A 48 -0.64 4.47 -23.64
C SER A 48 -2.02 5.09 -23.41
N ALA A 49 -3.10 4.33 -23.68
CA ALA A 49 -4.46 4.77 -23.42
C ALA A 49 -4.90 4.46 -21.98
N GLN A 50 -4.37 3.36 -21.44
CA GLN A 50 -4.66 2.90 -20.09
C GLN A 50 -3.97 3.76 -19.02
N GLU A 51 -2.76 4.23 -19.25
CA GLU A 51 -1.99 5.07 -18.33
C GLU A 51 -2.76 6.32 -17.87
N PRO A 52 -3.23 7.25 -18.75
CA PRO A 52 -3.93 8.44 -18.31
C PRO A 52 -5.27 8.10 -17.63
N LEU A 53 -5.97 7.07 -18.11
CA LEU A 53 -7.24 6.62 -17.51
C LEU A 53 -7.03 6.10 -16.08
N ALA A 54 -6.06 5.21 -15.90
CA ALA A 54 -5.69 4.64 -14.61
C ALA A 54 -5.16 5.71 -13.65
N TRP A 55 -4.28 6.60 -14.13
CA TRP A 55 -3.73 7.68 -13.33
C TRP A 55 -4.84 8.57 -12.79
N VAL A 56 -5.72 9.08 -13.66
CA VAL A 56 -6.82 9.97 -13.24
C VAL A 56 -7.82 9.23 -12.36
N GLY A 57 -8.21 8.01 -12.74
CA GLY A 57 -9.17 7.21 -11.99
C GLY A 57 -8.67 6.89 -10.58
N PHE A 58 -7.48 6.31 -10.45
CA PHE A 58 -6.95 5.90 -9.15
C PHE A 58 -6.49 7.08 -8.28
N THR A 59 -6.02 8.18 -8.87
CA THR A 59 -5.76 9.39 -8.07
C THR A 59 -7.05 10.00 -7.55
N TRP A 60 -8.11 10.02 -8.36
CA TRP A 60 -9.42 10.42 -7.85
C TRP A 60 -9.88 9.50 -6.72
N LEU A 61 -9.66 8.19 -6.81
CA LEU A 61 -10.01 7.26 -5.74
C LEU A 61 -9.33 7.62 -4.41
N GLY A 62 -8.02 7.88 -4.43
CA GLY A 62 -7.27 8.33 -3.25
C GLY A 62 -7.71 9.71 -2.74
N LEU A 63 -7.93 10.68 -3.64
CA LEU A 63 -8.45 12.01 -3.26
C LEU A 63 -9.85 11.91 -2.66
N ALA A 64 -10.73 11.07 -3.21
CA ALA A 64 -12.07 10.83 -2.71
C ALA A 64 -12.05 10.21 -1.31
N PHE A 65 -11.10 9.32 -1.02
CA PHE A 65 -10.85 8.79 0.31
C PHE A 65 -10.49 9.91 1.32
N TYR A 66 -9.52 10.77 1.00
CA TYR A 66 -9.15 11.88 1.90
C TYR A 66 -10.23 12.95 2.03
N LEU A 67 -11.00 13.22 0.96
CA LEU A 67 -12.18 14.08 1.04
C LEU A 67 -13.21 13.50 2.01
N PHE A 68 -13.44 12.19 1.95
CA PHE A 68 -14.37 11.52 2.85
C PHE A 68 -13.91 11.64 4.31
N LEU A 69 -12.63 11.35 4.59
CA LEU A 69 -12.07 11.47 5.95
C LEU A 69 -12.11 12.91 6.47
N ALA A 70 -11.69 13.89 5.66
CA ALA A 70 -11.70 15.30 6.06
C ALA A 70 -13.14 15.78 6.36
N LEU A 71 -14.11 15.39 5.53
CA LEU A 71 -15.52 15.70 5.78
C LEU A 71 -16.05 15.01 7.03
N LEU A 72 -15.67 13.76 7.29
CA LEU A 72 -16.06 13.01 8.48
C LEU A 72 -15.56 13.70 9.75
N VAL A 73 -14.29 14.12 9.78
CA VAL A 73 -13.69 14.90 10.89
C VAL A 73 -14.38 16.25 11.07
N LEU A 74 -14.88 16.86 10.00
CA LEU A 74 -15.60 18.14 10.05
C LEU A 74 -17.09 18.01 10.43
N GLU A 75 -17.66 16.80 10.54
CA GLU A 75 -19.08 16.62 10.92
C GLU A 75 -19.38 17.15 12.34
N PRO A 76 -18.58 16.87 13.40
CA PRO A 76 -18.79 17.46 14.71
C PRO A 76 -18.75 18.99 14.69
N VAL A 77 -17.78 19.58 13.98
CA VAL A 77 -17.64 21.03 13.81
C VAL A 77 -18.89 21.61 13.16
N ARG A 78 -19.37 20.96 12.10
CA ARG A 78 -20.62 21.34 11.42
C ARG A 78 -21.83 21.31 12.37
N LEU A 79 -21.95 20.28 13.20
CA LEU A 79 -23.06 20.16 14.17
C LEU A 79 -22.98 21.26 15.23
N LEU A 80 -21.80 21.58 15.74
CA LEU A 80 -21.57 22.68 16.69
C LEU A 80 -21.88 24.04 16.07
N LEU A 81 -21.38 24.32 14.87
CA LEU A 81 -21.66 25.57 14.15
C LEU A 81 -23.15 25.74 13.85
N ARG A 82 -23.86 24.65 13.56
CA ARG A 82 -25.32 24.66 13.38
C ARG A 82 -26.06 24.98 14.67
N ARG A 83 -25.63 24.42 15.81
CA ARG A 83 -26.20 24.74 17.13
C ARG A 83 -25.94 26.20 17.50
N TRP A 84 -24.74 26.70 17.24
CA TRP A 84 -24.38 28.09 17.52
C TRP A 84 -25.13 29.08 16.61
N ALA A 85 -25.29 28.77 15.32
CA ALA A 85 -26.05 29.59 14.38
C ALA A 85 -27.56 29.63 14.66
N ARG A 86 -28.07 28.77 15.54
CA ARG A 86 -29.44 28.78 16.05
C ARG A 86 -29.60 29.59 17.34
N ARG A 87 -28.52 30.06 17.96
CA ARG A 87 -28.64 30.94 19.13
C ARG A 87 -29.20 32.28 18.68
N PRO A 88 -30.29 32.78 19.30
CA PRO A 88 -30.82 34.10 18.99
C PRO A 88 -29.72 35.14 19.26
N ALA A 89 -29.61 36.12 18.36
CA ALA A 89 -28.77 37.29 18.64
C ALA A 89 -29.33 37.96 19.89
N ALA A 90 -28.48 38.26 20.88
CA ALA A 90 -28.89 39.04 22.04
C ALA A 90 -29.41 40.38 21.53
N VAL A 91 -30.73 40.58 21.60
CA VAL A 91 -31.35 41.86 21.31
C VAL A 91 -30.96 42.79 22.46
N PRO A 92 -30.29 43.93 22.21
CA PRO A 92 -30.08 44.90 23.28
C PRO A 92 -31.45 45.40 23.74
N VAL A 93 -31.85 45.02 24.95
CA VAL A 93 -33.09 45.49 25.58
C VAL A 93 -32.90 46.97 25.92
N PRO A 94 -33.79 47.88 25.47
CA PRO A 94 -33.72 49.27 25.88
C PRO A 94 -33.95 49.38 27.40
N VAL A 95 -33.12 50.16 28.08
CA VAL A 95 -33.24 50.42 29.52
C VAL A 95 -34.60 51.09 29.78
N GLY A 96 -35.51 50.39 30.46
CA GLY A 96 -36.82 50.91 30.90
C GLY A 96 -38.06 50.21 30.35
N ALA A 97 -37.94 49.15 29.53
CA ALA A 97 -39.10 48.34 29.14
C ALA A 97 -39.54 47.39 30.27
N PRO A 98 -40.85 47.16 30.50
CA PRO A 98 -41.31 46.17 31.47
C PRO A 98 -40.78 44.78 31.08
N ALA A 99 -40.49 43.95 32.08
CA ALA A 99 -39.96 42.60 31.89
C ALA A 99 -40.91 41.77 31.02
N ALA A 100 -40.69 41.77 29.72
CA ALA A 100 -41.29 40.83 28.80
C ALA A 100 -40.69 39.46 29.11
N GLU A 101 -41.54 38.42 29.15
CA GLU A 101 -41.11 37.03 29.25
C GLU A 101 -39.93 36.79 28.30
N GLU A 102 -38.83 36.21 28.84
CA GLU A 102 -37.70 35.81 28.01
C GLU A 102 -38.25 34.97 26.86
N PRO A 103 -38.00 35.35 25.59
CA PRO A 103 -38.42 34.51 24.48
C PRO A 103 -37.69 33.18 24.63
N THR A 104 -38.45 32.12 24.93
CA THR A 104 -37.93 30.76 24.87
C THR A 104 -37.34 30.59 23.48
N PRO A 105 -36.06 30.15 23.35
CA PRO A 105 -35.46 29.99 22.04
C PRO A 105 -36.34 29.00 21.27
N ASP A 106 -37.00 29.47 20.22
CA ASP A 106 -37.76 28.61 19.33
C ASP A 106 -36.76 27.67 18.63
N GLU A 107 -36.60 26.46 19.17
CA GLU A 107 -35.75 25.41 18.61
C GLU A 107 -36.14 25.05 17.17
N SER A 108 -37.33 25.46 16.71
CA SER A 108 -37.86 25.18 15.38
C SER A 108 -37.56 26.27 14.32
N ALA A 109 -36.99 27.42 14.70
CA ALA A 109 -36.70 28.51 13.78
C ALA A 109 -35.69 28.07 12.67
N PRO A 110 -36.06 28.12 11.38
CA PRO A 110 -35.21 27.62 10.31
C PRO A 110 -33.97 28.48 10.12
N VAL A 111 -32.79 27.84 10.15
CA VAL A 111 -31.50 28.50 9.85
C VAL A 111 -31.55 29.14 8.46
N ASP A 112 -31.21 30.43 8.37
CA ASP A 112 -31.15 31.20 7.13
C ASP A 112 -30.46 30.39 6.00
N PRO A 113 -31.13 30.15 4.86
CA PRO A 113 -30.58 29.45 3.71
C PRO A 113 -29.22 30.00 3.22
N SER A 114 -28.98 31.31 3.38
CA SER A 114 -27.73 31.98 2.98
C SER A 114 -26.57 31.58 3.91
N ARG A 115 -26.78 31.63 5.23
CA ARG A 115 -25.83 31.21 6.27
C ARG A 115 -25.52 29.72 6.16
N ARG A 116 -26.55 28.89 5.92
CA ARG A 116 -26.39 27.45 5.70
C ARG A 116 -25.51 27.16 4.49
N LEU A 117 -25.69 27.91 3.39
CA LEU A 117 -24.91 27.76 2.17
C LEU A 117 -23.46 28.21 2.38
N PHE A 118 -23.25 29.32 3.07
CA PHE A 118 -21.91 29.81 3.41
C PHE A 118 -21.13 28.81 4.27
N LEU A 119 -21.75 28.27 5.33
CA LEU A 119 -21.14 27.24 6.18
C LEU A 119 -20.82 25.97 5.39
N ALA A 120 -21.75 25.49 4.56
CA ALA A 120 -21.52 24.31 3.74
C ALA A 120 -20.36 24.49 2.75
N ARG A 121 -20.26 25.67 2.12
CA ARG A 121 -19.16 26.01 1.21
C ARG A 121 -17.83 26.13 1.95
N SER A 122 -17.81 26.78 3.11
CA SER A 122 -16.60 26.94 3.91
C SER A 122 -16.03 25.58 4.32
N LEU A 123 -16.89 24.69 4.85
CA LEU A 123 -16.48 23.32 5.20
C LEU A 123 -16.02 22.52 3.99
N ALA A 124 -16.70 22.64 2.84
CA ALA A 124 -16.29 21.96 1.61
C ALA A 124 -14.93 22.46 1.09
N VAL A 125 -14.67 23.77 1.17
CA VAL A 125 -13.37 24.36 0.80
C VAL A 125 -12.27 23.89 1.75
N THR A 126 -12.52 23.90 3.07
CA THR A 126 -11.56 23.38 4.07
C THR A 126 -11.26 21.90 3.83
N ALA A 127 -12.30 21.06 3.66
CA ALA A 127 -12.12 19.65 3.35
C ALA A 127 -11.34 19.44 2.05
N GLY A 128 -11.65 20.22 1.01
CA GLY A 128 -10.95 20.19 -0.27
C GLY A 128 -9.48 20.54 -0.14
N ALA A 129 -9.15 21.62 0.59
CA ALA A 129 -7.78 22.05 0.81
C ALA A 129 -6.96 20.99 1.59
N VAL A 130 -7.53 20.43 2.65
CA VAL A 130 -6.87 19.36 3.43
C VAL A 130 -6.68 18.11 2.57
N ALA A 131 -7.72 17.65 1.87
CA ALA A 131 -7.63 16.44 1.06
C ALA A 131 -6.65 16.58 -0.11
N LEU A 132 -6.62 17.73 -0.79
CA LEU A 132 -5.65 18.01 -1.85
C LEU A 132 -4.22 18.09 -1.31
N GLY A 133 -4.02 18.72 -0.15
CA GLY A 133 -2.72 18.77 0.52
C GLY A 133 -2.22 17.37 0.86
N THR A 134 -3.03 16.58 1.57
CA THR A 134 -2.70 15.21 1.95
C THR A 134 -2.45 14.32 0.73
N ALA A 135 -3.38 14.28 -0.24
CA ALA A 135 -3.23 13.48 -1.44
C ALA A 135 -2.02 13.93 -2.27
N GLY A 136 -1.77 15.24 -2.40
CA GLY A 136 -0.60 15.78 -3.10
C GLY A 136 0.72 15.37 -2.46
N THR A 137 0.83 15.46 -1.13
CA THR A 137 2.01 14.93 -0.41
C THR A 137 2.14 13.42 -0.58
N GLY A 138 1.02 12.69 -0.63
CA GLY A 138 1.01 11.26 -0.86
C GLY A 138 1.49 10.89 -2.26
N VAL A 139 1.03 11.58 -3.30
CA VAL A 139 1.48 11.37 -4.69
C VAL A 139 2.97 11.64 -4.81
N TYR A 140 3.46 12.71 -4.19
CA TYR A 140 4.88 13.01 -4.14
C TYR A 140 5.68 11.89 -3.45
N ALA A 141 5.24 11.44 -2.28
CA ALA A 141 5.91 10.38 -1.53
C ALA A 141 5.93 9.04 -2.29
N ALA A 142 4.83 8.67 -2.95
CA ALA A 142 4.69 7.44 -3.74
C ALA A 142 5.63 7.37 -4.93
N ASN A 143 5.99 8.52 -5.51
CA ASN A 143 6.81 8.62 -6.72
C ASN A 143 8.26 9.07 -6.42
N SER A 144 8.58 9.27 -5.15
CA SER A 144 9.93 9.56 -4.67
C SER A 144 10.78 8.30 -4.67
N THR A 145 12.11 8.46 -4.64
CA THR A 145 13.02 7.32 -4.49
C THR A 145 12.74 6.58 -3.18
N PRO A 146 12.71 5.24 -3.18
CA PRO A 146 12.54 4.46 -1.95
C PRO A 146 13.55 4.82 -0.87
N VAL A 147 13.09 4.85 0.38
CA VAL A 147 13.98 5.00 1.52
C VAL A 147 14.71 3.67 1.76
N VAL A 148 16.00 3.75 2.07
CA VAL A 148 16.77 2.56 2.45
C VAL A 148 16.69 2.38 3.96
N ARG A 149 16.14 1.26 4.41
CA ARG A 149 16.06 0.88 5.82
C ARG A 149 17.05 -0.23 6.12
N ARG A 150 17.87 -0.08 7.16
CA ARG A 150 18.82 -1.12 7.60
C ARG A 150 18.29 -1.78 8.86
N VAL A 151 18.17 -3.10 8.84
CA VAL A 151 17.54 -3.88 9.89
C VAL A 151 18.48 -5.01 10.28
N PRO A 152 19.26 -4.84 11.36
CA PRO A 152 20.06 -5.94 11.89
C PRO A 152 19.13 -6.97 12.53
N ILE A 153 19.27 -8.24 12.14
CA ILE A 153 18.47 -9.35 12.66
C ILE A 153 19.40 -10.44 13.17
N THR A 154 19.39 -10.66 14.48
CA THR A 154 20.15 -11.75 15.10
C THR A 154 19.41 -13.06 14.95
N LEU A 155 20.03 -14.06 14.31
CA LEU A 155 19.49 -15.42 14.26
C LEU A 155 20.27 -16.31 15.25
N PRO A 156 19.61 -17.02 16.18
CA PRO A 156 20.29 -17.74 17.25
C PRO A 156 21.29 -18.82 16.80
N ARG A 157 21.09 -19.40 15.61
CA ARG A 157 21.93 -20.47 15.06
C ARG A 157 22.86 -19.98 13.93
N LEU A 158 22.97 -18.66 13.70
CA LEU A 158 23.83 -18.15 12.63
C LEU A 158 25.31 -18.29 13.00
N ASP A 159 26.05 -18.96 12.11
CA ASP A 159 27.49 -19.07 12.24
C ASP A 159 28.15 -17.68 12.14
N PRO A 160 29.17 -17.37 12.98
CA PRO A 160 29.91 -16.11 12.91
C PRO A 160 30.49 -15.77 11.53
N ALA A 161 30.80 -16.75 10.67
CA ALA A 161 31.28 -16.52 9.31
C ALA A 161 30.23 -15.83 8.41
N LEU A 162 28.94 -15.91 8.76
CA LEU A 162 27.83 -15.26 8.06
C LEU A 162 27.43 -13.91 8.69
N ASP A 163 28.12 -13.45 9.75
CA ASP A 163 27.82 -12.16 10.36
C ASP A 163 27.98 -11.01 9.34
N GLY A 164 27.01 -10.11 9.32
CA GLY A 164 26.96 -9.00 8.38
C GLY A 164 26.54 -9.40 6.95
N LEU A 165 26.04 -10.62 6.72
CA LEU A 165 25.43 -10.99 5.44
C LEU A 165 24.20 -10.12 5.17
N ARG A 166 24.16 -9.50 3.98
CA ARG A 166 23.15 -8.53 3.56
C ARG A 166 22.21 -9.13 2.53
N ILE A 167 20.97 -9.34 2.98
CA ILE A 167 19.84 -9.63 2.10
C ILE A 167 19.15 -8.30 1.82
N VAL A 168 19.27 -7.80 0.60
CA VAL A 168 18.58 -6.57 0.18
C VAL A 168 17.21 -6.94 -0.37
N THR A 169 16.19 -6.57 0.38
CA THR A 169 14.82 -7.01 0.18
C THR A 169 13.95 -5.86 -0.31
N PHE A 170 13.16 -6.13 -1.35
CA PHE A 170 12.04 -5.29 -1.74
C PHE A 170 10.87 -6.16 -2.20
N SER A 171 9.68 -5.57 -2.23
CA SER A 171 8.42 -6.23 -2.61
C SER A 171 7.48 -5.18 -3.20
N ASP A 172 6.31 -5.62 -3.67
CA ASP A 172 5.19 -4.73 -4.01
C ASP A 172 5.62 -3.66 -5.03
N GLY A 173 6.38 -4.08 -6.05
CA GLY A 173 6.82 -3.22 -7.13
C GLY A 173 5.64 -2.72 -7.97
N HIS A 174 4.62 -3.56 -8.16
CA HIS A 174 3.42 -3.30 -8.98
C HIS A 174 3.70 -2.54 -10.27
N LEU A 175 4.69 -3.00 -11.05
CA LEU A 175 4.94 -2.43 -12.36
C LEU A 175 3.65 -2.55 -13.18
N SER A 176 3.24 -1.42 -13.74
CA SER A 176 1.92 -1.23 -14.34
C SER A 176 1.96 -0.06 -15.32
N ALA A 177 0.85 0.19 -16.02
CA ALA A 177 0.71 1.38 -16.86
C ALA A 177 1.01 2.70 -16.12
N THR A 178 0.91 2.74 -14.80
CA THR A 178 1.17 3.98 -14.03
C THR A 178 2.50 3.97 -13.28
N TYR A 179 3.20 2.84 -13.17
CA TYR A 179 4.47 2.71 -12.45
C TYR A 179 5.47 1.85 -13.24
N GLY A 180 6.65 2.40 -13.52
CA GLY A 180 7.66 1.78 -14.39
C GLY A 180 8.77 2.74 -14.80
N GLY A 181 9.50 2.39 -15.85
CA GLY A 181 10.60 3.15 -16.43
C GLY A 181 11.61 3.65 -15.41
N ARG A 182 11.96 4.94 -15.48
CA ARG A 182 12.99 5.56 -14.62
C ARG A 182 12.70 5.46 -13.11
N ARG A 183 11.46 5.22 -12.69
CA ARG A 183 11.14 4.97 -11.27
C ARG A 183 11.67 3.62 -10.83
N PHE A 184 11.46 2.59 -11.63
CA PHE A 184 11.94 1.24 -11.35
C PHE A 184 13.45 1.11 -11.57
N GLU A 185 14.02 1.77 -12.58
CA GLU A 185 15.49 1.86 -12.73
C GLU A 185 16.16 2.45 -11.48
N ARG A 186 15.58 3.52 -10.91
CA ARG A 186 16.10 4.12 -9.65
C ARG A 186 15.98 3.17 -8.46
N LEU A 187 14.97 2.31 -8.43
CA LEU A 187 14.86 1.25 -7.41
C LEU A 187 16.02 0.27 -7.54
N VAL A 188 16.29 -0.24 -8.75
CA VAL A 188 17.43 -1.12 -9.03
C VAL A 188 18.77 -0.46 -8.67
N GLU A 189 18.97 0.80 -9.06
CA GLU A 189 20.15 1.59 -8.68
C GLU A 189 20.30 1.69 -7.15
N THR A 190 19.18 1.88 -6.44
CA THR A 190 19.16 1.97 -4.97
C THR A 190 19.53 0.64 -4.32
N VAL A 191 19.05 -0.49 -4.87
CA VAL A 191 19.37 -1.86 -4.43
C VAL A 191 20.86 -2.14 -4.63
N ASN A 192 21.38 -1.92 -5.84
CA ASN A 192 22.79 -2.16 -6.17
C ASN A 192 23.74 -1.31 -5.31
N ALA A 193 23.36 -0.07 -5.00
CA ALA A 193 24.14 0.81 -4.12
C ALA A 193 24.33 0.24 -2.70
N GLN A 194 23.52 -0.74 -2.28
CA GLN A 194 23.68 -1.40 -0.98
C GLN A 194 24.70 -2.54 -0.98
N ARG A 195 25.21 -2.95 -2.14
CA ARG A 195 26.15 -4.08 -2.31
C ARG A 195 25.59 -5.35 -1.66
N PRO A 196 24.48 -5.90 -2.18
CA PRO A 196 23.83 -7.07 -1.63
C PRO A 196 24.69 -8.32 -1.79
N ASP A 197 24.67 -9.17 -0.77
CA ASP A 197 25.09 -10.57 -0.94
C ASP A 197 24.00 -11.34 -1.68
N VAL A 198 22.74 -11.06 -1.31
CA VAL A 198 21.53 -11.63 -1.90
C VAL A 198 20.54 -10.51 -2.15
N VAL A 199 19.85 -10.54 -3.29
CA VAL A 199 18.64 -9.72 -3.51
C VAL A 199 17.41 -10.60 -3.35
N ALA A 200 16.44 -10.16 -2.56
CA ALA A 200 15.17 -10.86 -2.34
C ALA A 200 14.00 -9.99 -2.82
N ILE A 201 13.28 -10.47 -3.83
CA ILE A 201 12.08 -9.85 -4.39
C ILE A 201 10.86 -10.62 -3.86
N VAL A 202 10.17 -10.06 -2.89
CA VAL A 202 9.16 -10.80 -2.11
C VAL A 202 7.75 -10.51 -2.60
N GLY A 203 7.44 -10.94 -3.83
CA GLY A 203 6.11 -10.90 -4.44
C GLY A 203 5.60 -9.52 -4.86
N ASP A 204 4.48 -9.55 -5.60
CA ASP A 204 3.74 -8.40 -6.14
C ASP A 204 4.64 -7.46 -6.94
N LEU A 205 5.44 -8.04 -7.84
CA LEU A 205 6.33 -7.28 -8.70
C LEU A 205 5.54 -6.59 -9.83
N VAL A 206 4.48 -7.21 -10.35
CA VAL A 206 3.82 -6.78 -11.59
C VAL A 206 2.29 -6.81 -11.53
N ASP A 207 1.65 -5.90 -12.25
CA ASP A 207 0.18 -5.76 -12.38
C ASP A 207 -0.32 -5.92 -13.82
N GLY A 208 0.57 -6.27 -14.75
CA GLY A 208 0.30 -6.38 -16.20
C GLY A 208 0.97 -7.58 -16.85
N GLU A 209 0.72 -7.77 -18.15
CA GLU A 209 1.26 -8.92 -18.89
C GLU A 209 2.73 -8.71 -19.28
N VAL A 210 3.47 -9.81 -19.51
CA VAL A 210 4.89 -9.75 -19.88
C VAL A 210 5.12 -8.87 -21.11
N ASP A 211 4.32 -9.00 -22.15
CA ASP A 211 4.51 -8.23 -23.40
C ASP A 211 4.26 -6.73 -23.23
N GLU A 212 3.45 -6.35 -22.24
CA GLU A 212 3.20 -4.96 -21.87
C GLU A 212 4.37 -4.39 -21.09
N LEU A 213 4.84 -5.12 -20.07
CA LEU A 213 5.79 -4.61 -19.08
C LEU A 213 7.24 -4.98 -19.36
N ARG A 214 7.55 -5.71 -20.44
CA ARG A 214 8.90 -6.21 -20.76
C ARG A 214 10.00 -5.16 -20.64
N ARG A 215 9.72 -3.93 -21.09
CA ARG A 215 10.68 -2.81 -21.01
C ARG A 215 10.84 -2.27 -19.60
N ASP A 216 9.74 -2.23 -18.85
CA ASP A 216 9.72 -1.71 -17.48
C ASP A 216 10.40 -2.66 -16.50
N VAL A 217 10.34 -3.98 -16.72
CA VAL A 217 11.03 -4.99 -15.90
C VAL A 217 12.47 -5.27 -16.31
N ALA A 218 12.88 -4.87 -17.54
CA ALA A 218 14.23 -5.09 -18.04
C ALA A 218 15.37 -4.66 -17.09
N PRO A 219 15.24 -3.57 -16.30
CA PRO A 219 16.27 -3.19 -15.33
C PRO A 219 16.59 -4.26 -14.27
N LEU A 220 15.74 -5.27 -14.07
CA LEU A 220 16.07 -6.41 -13.20
C LEU A 220 17.37 -7.12 -13.63
N ALA A 221 17.67 -7.14 -14.93
CA ALA A 221 18.90 -7.72 -15.46
C ALA A 221 20.17 -6.98 -15.02
N ASP A 222 20.03 -5.75 -14.51
CA ASP A 222 21.14 -4.95 -13.99
C ASP A 222 21.35 -5.15 -12.49
N LEU A 223 20.53 -5.95 -11.80
CA LEU A 223 20.74 -6.28 -10.39
C LEU A 223 22.06 -7.03 -10.21
N VAL A 224 22.86 -6.57 -9.26
CA VAL A 224 24.15 -7.16 -8.92
C VAL A 224 24.05 -7.72 -7.51
N SER A 225 24.37 -9.00 -7.34
CA SER A 225 24.53 -9.66 -6.04
C SER A 225 25.63 -10.71 -6.08
N GLU A 226 26.20 -11.03 -4.92
CA GLU A 226 27.26 -12.03 -4.83
C GLU A 226 26.74 -13.47 -5.00
N GLN A 227 25.51 -13.74 -4.56
CA GLN A 227 24.95 -15.09 -4.44
C GLN A 227 23.58 -15.28 -5.09
N GLY A 228 23.10 -14.32 -5.88
CA GLY A 228 21.88 -14.45 -6.68
C GLY A 228 20.77 -13.47 -6.34
N VAL A 229 19.77 -13.44 -7.21
CA VAL A 229 18.57 -12.60 -7.10
C VAL A 229 17.38 -13.53 -7.07
N PHE A 230 16.67 -13.57 -5.96
CA PHE A 230 15.59 -14.52 -5.74
C PHE A 230 14.23 -13.85 -5.71
N PHE A 231 13.24 -14.51 -6.28
CA PHE A 231 11.86 -14.05 -6.34
C PHE A 231 10.89 -15.12 -5.83
N VAL A 232 9.87 -14.69 -5.09
CA VAL A 232 8.68 -15.50 -4.78
C VAL A 232 7.44 -14.80 -5.30
N THR A 233 6.40 -15.56 -5.65
CA THR A 233 5.14 -14.97 -6.10
C THR A 233 4.43 -14.25 -4.95
N GLY A 234 3.77 -13.14 -5.28
CA GLY A 234 2.72 -12.52 -4.50
C GLY A 234 1.34 -12.85 -5.09
N ASN A 235 0.29 -12.27 -4.54
CA ASN A 235 -1.06 -12.53 -5.02
C ASN A 235 -1.31 -11.90 -6.41
N HIS A 236 -0.57 -10.86 -6.78
CA HIS A 236 -0.72 -10.17 -8.06
C HIS A 236 -0.20 -10.96 -9.25
N GLU A 237 0.83 -11.79 -9.06
CA GLU A 237 1.30 -12.69 -10.10
C GLU A 237 0.22 -13.70 -10.54
N TYR A 238 -0.78 -13.97 -9.68
CA TYR A 238 -1.93 -14.84 -9.98
C TYR A 238 -3.12 -14.13 -10.62
N PHE A 239 -3.04 -12.81 -10.86
CA PHE A 239 -4.08 -12.03 -11.56
C PHE A 239 -3.75 -11.72 -13.03
N VAL A 240 -2.56 -12.13 -13.48
CA VAL A 240 -2.00 -12.02 -14.84
C VAL A 240 -1.54 -13.41 -15.31
N ASP A 241 -0.91 -13.53 -16.49
CA ASP A 241 -0.31 -14.80 -16.92
C ASP A 241 0.92 -15.16 -16.06
N THR A 242 0.65 -15.85 -14.94
CA THR A 242 1.66 -16.32 -14.00
C THR A 242 2.73 -17.15 -14.71
N ALA A 243 2.33 -18.09 -15.56
CA ALA A 243 3.27 -19.00 -16.22
C ALA A 243 4.21 -18.25 -17.18
N ALA A 244 3.72 -17.20 -17.85
CA ALA A 244 4.56 -16.33 -18.66
C ALA A 244 5.59 -15.57 -17.81
N TRP A 245 5.19 -14.99 -16.68
CA TRP A 245 6.09 -14.27 -15.77
C TRP A 245 7.16 -15.19 -15.18
N LEU A 246 6.78 -16.38 -14.70
CA LEU A 246 7.72 -17.35 -14.15
C LEU A 246 8.73 -17.88 -15.18
N ARG A 247 8.39 -17.88 -16.47
CA ARG A 247 9.35 -18.16 -17.55
C ARG A 247 10.21 -16.97 -17.91
N HIS A 248 9.72 -15.74 -17.73
CA HIS A 248 10.41 -14.53 -18.13
C HIS A 248 11.45 -14.07 -17.10
N LEU A 249 11.13 -14.08 -15.82
CA LEU A 249 12.03 -13.59 -14.76
C LEU A 249 13.43 -14.26 -14.78
N PRO A 250 13.56 -15.58 -14.98
CA PRO A 250 14.88 -16.22 -15.10
C PRO A 250 15.72 -15.68 -16.28
N THR A 251 15.09 -15.22 -17.35
CA THR A 251 15.80 -14.60 -18.49
C THR A 251 16.44 -13.24 -18.16
N LEU A 252 16.06 -12.66 -17.02
CA LEU A 252 16.60 -11.42 -16.46
C LEU A 252 17.54 -11.69 -15.28
N GLY A 253 17.97 -12.94 -15.06
CA GLY A 253 18.84 -13.30 -13.94
C GLY A 253 18.13 -13.33 -12.58
N VAL A 254 16.80 -13.45 -12.56
CA VAL A 254 15.99 -13.59 -11.35
C VAL A 254 15.55 -15.04 -11.18
N ASP A 255 16.09 -15.71 -10.17
CA ASP A 255 15.75 -17.09 -9.83
C ASP A 255 14.44 -17.12 -9.05
N VAL A 256 13.45 -17.85 -9.55
CA VAL A 256 12.15 -17.98 -8.89
C VAL A 256 12.21 -19.16 -7.94
N LEU A 257 12.04 -18.91 -6.64
CA LEU A 257 11.94 -19.96 -5.61
C LEU A 257 10.48 -20.39 -5.44
N ARG A 258 10.14 -21.59 -5.89
CA ARG A 258 8.79 -22.14 -5.78
C ARG A 258 8.74 -23.37 -4.89
N ASN A 259 8.38 -23.14 -3.63
CA ASN A 259 8.33 -24.19 -2.61
C ASN A 259 9.64 -24.98 -2.55
N GLU A 260 10.75 -24.25 -2.60
CA GLU A 260 12.10 -24.80 -2.64
C GLU A 260 13.04 -23.93 -1.81
N ARG A 261 14.25 -24.43 -1.58
CA ARG A 261 15.29 -23.73 -0.84
C ARG A 261 16.63 -23.82 -1.55
N VAL A 262 17.45 -22.81 -1.32
CA VAL A 262 18.85 -22.77 -1.77
C VAL A 262 19.76 -22.37 -0.61
N PRO A 263 20.96 -22.95 -0.51
CA PRO A 263 21.93 -22.55 0.51
C PRO A 263 22.62 -21.25 0.10
N ILE A 264 22.68 -20.29 1.02
CA ILE A 264 23.51 -19.08 0.92
C ILE A 264 24.73 -19.28 1.80
N THR A 265 25.93 -19.17 1.23
CA THR A 265 27.17 -19.62 1.86
C THR A 265 28.18 -18.50 2.06
N ARG A 266 28.94 -18.55 3.15
CA ARG A 266 30.09 -17.66 3.39
C ARG A 266 31.05 -18.35 4.36
N GLY A 267 32.33 -18.40 4.02
CA GLY A 267 33.36 -18.94 4.90
C GLY A 267 33.18 -20.42 5.30
N GLY A 268 32.49 -21.21 4.47
CA GLY A 268 32.20 -22.62 4.75
C GLY A 268 30.94 -22.88 5.59
N ALA A 269 30.28 -21.82 6.08
CA ALA A 269 28.97 -21.90 6.73
C ALA A 269 27.84 -21.57 5.73
N SER A 270 26.61 -21.96 6.09
CA SER A 270 25.41 -21.71 5.28
C SER A 270 24.22 -21.21 6.10
N VAL A 271 23.34 -20.47 5.43
CA VAL A 271 21.96 -20.18 5.84
C VAL A 271 21.05 -20.57 4.67
N ASP A 272 19.95 -21.24 4.95
CA ASP A 272 19.01 -21.63 3.89
C ASP A 272 18.09 -20.45 3.55
N LEU A 273 18.00 -20.12 2.27
CA LEU A 273 16.98 -19.22 1.74
C LEU A 273 15.86 -20.06 1.12
N ALA A 274 14.72 -20.10 1.78
CA ALA A 274 13.52 -20.80 1.31
C ALA A 274 12.55 -19.82 0.67
N GLY A 275 11.80 -20.27 -0.34
CA GLY A 275 10.73 -19.50 -0.95
C GLY A 275 9.50 -20.36 -1.21
N ILE A 276 8.31 -19.78 -1.02
CA ILE A 276 7.03 -20.45 -1.27
C ILE A 276 6.17 -19.63 -2.24
N ASP A 277 5.30 -20.31 -3.00
CA ASP A 277 4.28 -19.62 -3.78
C ASP A 277 3.32 -18.84 -2.87
N ASP A 278 2.71 -17.76 -3.37
CA ASP A 278 1.67 -17.04 -2.62
C ASP A 278 0.46 -17.95 -2.36
N ARG A 279 -0.16 -17.82 -1.18
CA ARG A 279 -1.32 -18.63 -0.81
C ARG A 279 -2.53 -18.50 -1.76
N THR A 280 -2.66 -17.37 -2.45
CA THR A 280 -3.75 -17.11 -3.42
C THR A 280 -3.68 -18.08 -4.60
N ALA A 281 -2.50 -18.64 -4.87
CA ALA A 281 -2.25 -19.68 -5.85
C ALA A 281 -3.25 -20.84 -5.78
N ALA A 282 -3.62 -21.26 -4.57
CA ALA A 282 -4.55 -22.38 -4.36
C ALA A 282 -5.94 -22.13 -5.00
N SER A 283 -6.33 -20.86 -5.12
CA SER A 283 -7.60 -20.43 -5.73
C SER A 283 -7.46 -20.02 -7.20
N SER A 284 -6.24 -20.00 -7.76
CA SER A 284 -5.98 -19.57 -9.14
C SER A 284 -6.43 -20.60 -10.20
N GLY A 285 -6.54 -21.88 -9.80
CA GLY A 285 -6.79 -22.99 -10.72
C GLY A 285 -5.57 -23.45 -11.53
N LEU A 286 -4.38 -22.87 -11.30
CA LEU A 286 -3.14 -23.32 -11.92
C LEU A 286 -2.63 -24.61 -11.26
N PRO A 287 -2.45 -25.71 -12.02
CA PRO A 287 -1.98 -26.98 -11.46
C PRO A 287 -0.56 -26.87 -10.89
N GLY A 288 -0.33 -27.39 -9.68
CA GLY A 288 0.99 -27.38 -9.04
C GLY A 288 1.43 -26.01 -8.53
N HIS A 289 0.49 -25.09 -8.33
CA HIS A 289 0.70 -23.81 -7.66
C HIS A 289 -0.02 -23.79 -6.31
N GLY A 290 0.66 -23.29 -5.28
CA GLY A 290 0.17 -23.31 -3.91
C GLY A 290 1.33 -23.13 -2.94
N ALA A 291 1.11 -22.35 -1.88
CA ALA A 291 2.08 -22.27 -0.78
C ALA A 291 2.29 -23.67 -0.19
N ASP A 292 3.53 -24.18 -0.26
CA ASP A 292 3.91 -25.49 0.29
C ASP A 292 5.25 -25.36 1.02
N LEU A 293 5.18 -25.04 2.31
CA LEU A 293 6.35 -24.85 3.15
C LEU A 293 7.03 -26.18 3.49
N ASP A 294 6.27 -27.26 3.60
CA ASP A 294 6.83 -28.58 3.90
C ASP A 294 7.73 -29.04 2.75
N ALA A 295 7.28 -28.85 1.50
CA ALA A 295 8.11 -29.11 0.31
C ALA A 295 9.38 -28.23 0.28
N ALA A 296 9.27 -26.94 0.61
CA ALA A 296 10.43 -26.04 0.62
C ALA A 296 11.50 -26.47 1.64
N LEU A 297 11.09 -27.04 2.76
CA LEU A 297 11.96 -27.43 3.87
C LEU A 297 12.34 -28.92 3.88
N ASP A 298 11.84 -29.72 2.92
CA ASP A 298 12.04 -31.18 2.91
C ASP A 298 13.52 -31.58 2.87
N GLY A 299 13.96 -32.38 3.84
CA GLY A 299 15.36 -32.85 3.94
C GLY A 299 16.38 -31.77 4.35
N ARG A 300 15.95 -30.67 4.98
CA ARG A 300 16.88 -29.67 5.53
C ARG A 300 17.62 -30.18 6.77
N ASP A 301 18.77 -29.57 7.07
CA ASP A 301 19.43 -29.72 8.37
C ASP A 301 18.82 -28.73 9.36
N ASP A 302 18.22 -29.22 10.45
CA ASP A 302 17.61 -28.38 11.48
C ASP A 302 18.61 -27.46 12.20
N ALA A 303 19.91 -27.78 12.14
CA ALA A 303 20.96 -26.92 12.68
C ALA A 303 21.20 -25.67 11.81
N THR A 304 20.91 -25.73 10.51
CA THR A 304 21.09 -24.60 9.57
C THR A 304 19.92 -23.60 9.74
N PRO A 305 20.19 -22.30 9.97
CA PRO A 305 19.12 -21.31 10.06
C PRO A 305 18.39 -21.16 8.72
N VAL A 306 17.11 -20.79 8.77
CA VAL A 306 16.28 -20.58 7.58
C VAL A 306 15.74 -19.16 7.52
N VAL A 307 15.94 -18.51 6.38
CA VAL A 307 15.25 -17.28 5.97
C VAL A 307 14.20 -17.64 4.92
N LEU A 308 12.93 -17.47 5.26
CA LEU A 308 11.79 -17.71 4.37
C LEU A 308 11.37 -16.42 3.65
N LEU A 309 11.27 -16.49 2.33
CA LEU A 309 10.59 -15.52 1.49
C LEU A 309 9.13 -15.96 1.33
N ALA A 310 8.22 -15.22 1.93
CA ALA A 310 6.77 -15.44 1.79
C ALA A 310 6.08 -14.09 1.68
N HIS A 311 5.38 -13.85 0.57
CA HIS A 311 4.82 -12.53 0.28
C HIS A 311 3.88 -12.03 1.38
N GLN A 312 2.96 -12.87 1.86
CA GLN A 312 2.00 -12.49 2.89
C GLN A 312 2.51 -12.71 4.33
N PRO A 313 2.47 -11.68 5.20
CA PRO A 313 2.79 -11.81 6.63
C PRO A 313 2.02 -12.92 7.34
N PHE A 314 0.80 -13.21 6.88
CA PHE A 314 -0.05 -14.28 7.38
C PHE A 314 0.64 -15.65 7.49
N MET A 315 1.65 -15.94 6.66
CA MET A 315 2.34 -17.23 6.67
C MET A 315 3.21 -17.47 7.92
N VAL A 316 3.38 -16.46 8.79
CA VAL A 316 4.29 -16.52 9.94
C VAL A 316 3.93 -17.61 10.95
N GLU A 317 2.65 -17.93 11.13
CA GLU A 317 2.25 -19.00 12.06
C GLU A 317 2.73 -20.38 11.58
N GLN A 318 2.65 -20.63 10.27
CA GLN A 318 3.15 -21.86 9.67
C GLN A 318 4.69 -21.89 9.67
N ALA A 319 5.33 -20.75 9.37
CA ALA A 319 6.78 -20.60 9.44
C ALA A 319 7.31 -20.91 10.85
N GLN A 320 6.63 -20.39 11.88
CA GLN A 320 6.94 -20.66 13.28
C GLN A 320 6.81 -22.15 13.62
N ALA A 321 5.71 -22.79 13.21
CA ALA A 321 5.50 -24.21 13.46
C ALA A 321 6.57 -25.08 12.80
N ALA A 322 7.12 -24.65 11.65
CA ALA A 322 8.14 -25.36 10.89
C ALA A 322 9.59 -25.05 11.34
N GLY A 323 9.79 -24.17 12.33
CA GLY A 323 11.11 -23.83 12.86
C GLY A 323 11.90 -22.84 12.00
N VAL A 324 11.23 -22.01 11.19
CA VAL A 324 11.86 -20.94 10.42
C VAL A 324 12.37 -19.84 11.37
N ASP A 325 13.60 -19.35 11.17
CA ASP A 325 14.18 -18.32 12.04
C ASP A 325 13.73 -16.90 11.65
N LEU A 326 13.60 -16.63 10.36
CA LEU A 326 13.20 -15.33 9.83
C LEU A 326 12.27 -15.48 8.62
N GLN A 327 11.14 -14.80 8.63
CA GLN A 327 10.30 -14.59 7.46
C GLN A 327 10.43 -13.14 6.96
N LEU A 328 10.62 -12.98 5.65
CA LEU A 328 10.57 -11.71 4.94
C LEU A 328 9.28 -11.65 4.14
N SER A 329 8.52 -10.56 4.28
CA SER A 329 7.20 -10.37 3.67
C SER A 329 6.97 -8.94 3.18
N GLY A 330 5.99 -8.79 2.29
CA GLY A 330 5.47 -7.52 1.76
C GLY A 330 3.96 -7.42 1.98
N HIS A 331 3.20 -7.21 0.90
CA HIS A 331 1.73 -7.32 0.79
C HIS A 331 0.90 -6.19 1.42
N THR A 332 1.35 -5.67 2.56
CA THR A 332 0.58 -4.70 3.35
C THR A 332 0.71 -3.26 2.86
N HIS A 333 1.75 -2.99 2.05
CA HIS A 333 2.16 -1.65 1.62
C HIS A 333 2.42 -0.65 2.77
N GLY A 334 2.63 -1.14 3.99
CA GLY A 334 2.65 -0.33 5.22
C GLY A 334 1.32 0.40 5.49
N GLY A 335 0.22 -0.01 4.86
CA GLY A 335 -1.06 0.68 4.92
C GLY A 335 -1.13 1.95 4.09
N GLN A 336 -0.38 2.02 2.97
CA GLN A 336 -0.35 3.01 1.88
C GLN A 336 -1.14 4.31 2.08
N LEU A 337 -2.45 4.25 2.32
CA LEU A 337 -3.31 5.39 2.59
C LEU A 337 -3.65 5.49 4.09
N TRP A 338 -2.80 6.09 4.93
CA TRP A 338 -3.16 6.30 6.34
C TRP A 338 -4.55 6.96 6.47
N PRO A 339 -5.44 6.45 7.34
CA PRO A 339 -5.23 5.44 8.39
C PRO A 339 -5.67 4.02 8.01
N PHE A 340 -5.52 3.61 6.75
CA PHE A 340 -5.94 2.28 6.28
C PHE A 340 -5.15 1.12 6.90
N ASP A 341 -3.98 1.40 7.48
CA ASP A 341 -3.21 0.45 8.28
C ASP A 341 -4.02 -0.18 9.42
N TYR A 342 -4.97 0.55 10.04
CA TYR A 342 -5.84 -0.04 11.07
C TYR A 342 -6.76 -1.12 10.53
N ALA A 343 -7.20 -1.02 9.27
CA ALA A 343 -8.00 -2.07 8.66
C ALA A 343 -7.16 -3.31 8.35
N ILE A 344 -5.90 -3.11 7.92
CA ILE A 344 -4.95 -4.20 7.64
C ILE A 344 -4.66 -5.01 8.91
N ARG A 345 -4.52 -4.35 10.08
CA ARG A 345 -4.31 -5.02 11.38
C ARG A 345 -5.42 -5.98 11.80
N LEU A 346 -6.59 -5.93 11.16
CA LEU A 346 -7.69 -6.86 11.43
C LEU A 346 -7.51 -8.20 10.73
N ASP A 347 -6.65 -8.27 9.71
CA ASP A 347 -6.47 -9.44 8.84
C ASP A 347 -5.01 -9.95 8.85
N GLN A 348 -4.04 -9.05 9.02
CA GLN A 348 -2.61 -9.37 8.98
C GLN A 348 -1.96 -9.29 10.36
N PRO A 349 -1.05 -10.23 10.71
CA PRO A 349 -0.39 -10.27 12.02
C PRO A 349 0.58 -9.10 12.23
N ALA A 350 1.08 -8.49 11.16
CA ALA A 350 1.92 -7.30 11.18
C ALA A 350 1.64 -6.44 9.94
N VAL A 351 1.81 -5.12 10.06
CA VAL A 351 1.66 -4.16 8.95
C VAL A 351 3.02 -3.81 8.34
N GLU A 352 4.00 -3.45 9.16
CA GLU A 352 5.35 -3.10 8.68
C GLU A 352 6.36 -3.26 9.82
N GLY A 353 7.63 -3.42 9.46
CA GLY A 353 8.75 -3.52 10.40
C GLY A 353 8.98 -4.93 10.95
N LEU A 354 9.89 -5.00 11.91
CA LEU A 354 10.29 -6.24 12.58
C LEU A 354 9.35 -6.57 13.73
N SER A 355 8.88 -7.81 13.79
CA SER A 355 8.09 -8.38 14.87
C SER A 355 8.58 -9.78 15.20
N ARG A 356 8.18 -10.32 16.36
CA ARG A 356 8.57 -11.64 16.84
C ARG A 356 7.35 -12.50 17.12
N HIS A 357 7.39 -13.74 16.65
CA HIS A 357 6.32 -14.75 16.75
C HIS A 357 6.97 -16.05 17.25
N GLY A 358 6.95 -16.24 18.57
CA GLY A 358 7.74 -17.29 19.22
C GLY A 358 9.24 -17.11 18.98
N ASP A 359 9.87 -18.12 18.37
CA ASP A 359 11.29 -18.09 17.99
C ASP A 359 11.52 -17.55 16.57
N THR A 360 10.46 -17.36 15.79
CA THR A 360 10.52 -16.78 14.44
C THR A 360 10.44 -15.27 14.50
N GLN A 361 11.28 -14.61 13.70
CA GLN A 361 11.18 -13.19 13.44
C GLN A 361 10.45 -12.96 12.12
N LEU A 362 9.62 -11.92 12.05
CA LEU A 362 8.91 -11.51 10.84
C LEU A 362 9.29 -10.07 10.52
N TYR A 363 9.83 -9.85 9.33
CA TYR A 363 10.02 -8.51 8.80
C TYR A 363 9.06 -8.26 7.63
N VAL A 364 8.23 -7.22 7.77
CA VAL A 364 7.33 -6.77 6.71
C VAL A 364 7.84 -5.44 6.17
N THR A 365 8.28 -5.41 4.91
CA THR A 365 8.61 -4.15 4.24
C THR A 365 7.33 -3.39 3.89
N SER A 366 7.40 -2.06 3.83
CA SER A 366 6.29 -1.26 3.31
C SER A 366 6.16 -1.37 1.79
N GLY A 367 7.06 -2.05 1.09
CA GLY A 367 7.02 -2.22 -0.36
C GLY A 367 7.60 -1.04 -1.15
N ALA A 368 8.00 -1.27 -2.40
CA ALA A 368 8.75 -0.29 -3.22
C ALA A 368 7.88 0.53 -4.19
N GLY A 369 6.72 0.01 -4.58
CA GLY A 369 5.77 0.68 -5.47
C GLY A 369 4.55 1.21 -4.74
N TYR A 370 3.42 1.20 -5.43
CA TYR A 370 2.09 1.46 -4.89
C TYR A 370 1.07 0.61 -5.64
N TRP A 371 -0.04 0.28 -4.99
CA TRP A 371 -1.14 -0.42 -5.65
C TRP A 371 -2.39 0.46 -5.75
N GLY A 372 -3.01 0.54 -6.93
CA GLY A 372 -4.19 1.36 -7.17
C GLY A 372 -3.88 2.86 -7.12
N PRO A 373 -4.34 3.62 -6.11
CA PRO A 373 -4.03 5.05 -5.97
C PRO A 373 -2.51 5.32 -6.00
N PRO A 374 -2.00 6.17 -6.91
CA PRO A 374 -0.57 6.45 -7.03
C PRO A 374 -0.10 7.44 -5.95
N MET A 375 -0.44 7.15 -4.69
CA MET A 375 -0.16 7.99 -3.53
C MET A 375 0.08 7.15 -2.28
N ARG A 376 1.00 7.60 -1.44
CA ARG A 376 1.35 6.94 -0.18
C ARG A 376 1.48 7.95 0.94
N VAL A 377 0.64 7.85 1.97
CA VAL A 377 0.61 8.74 3.14
C VAL A 377 0.83 7.91 4.39
N GLY A 378 1.89 8.20 5.14
CA GLY A 378 2.25 7.46 6.35
C GLY A 378 3.08 6.20 6.09
N ALA A 379 3.20 5.73 4.85
CA ALA A 379 3.97 4.55 4.47
C ALA A 379 4.84 4.85 3.25
N ARG A 380 6.10 5.27 3.43
CA ARG A 380 6.97 5.61 2.29
C ARG A 380 7.44 4.34 1.57
N PRO A 381 7.70 4.41 0.24
CA PRO A 381 8.36 3.32 -0.46
C PRO A 381 9.68 2.94 0.19
N GLU A 382 9.96 1.63 0.33
CA GLU A 382 11.09 1.11 1.09
C GLU A 382 11.89 0.06 0.30
N VAL A 383 13.21 0.13 0.45
CA VAL A 383 14.15 -0.98 0.21
C VAL A 383 14.79 -1.31 1.54
N THR A 384 14.76 -2.58 1.93
CA THR A 384 15.34 -3.01 3.20
C THR A 384 16.66 -3.72 2.99
N VAL A 385 17.67 -3.37 3.78
CA VAL A 385 18.89 -4.14 3.96
C VAL A 385 18.73 -4.93 5.25
N VAL A 386 18.38 -6.20 5.12
CA VAL A 386 18.37 -7.14 6.25
C VAL A 386 19.81 -7.61 6.45
N GLU A 387 20.40 -7.23 7.57
CA GLU A 387 21.76 -7.61 7.92
C GLU A 387 21.71 -8.70 8.98
N LEU A 388 22.06 -9.92 8.60
CA LEU A 388 22.06 -11.05 9.51
C LEU A 388 23.18 -10.92 10.53
N ARG A 389 22.89 -11.22 11.79
CA ARG A 389 23.82 -11.14 12.91
C ARG A 389 23.94 -12.47 13.63
N ALA A 390 25.17 -12.86 13.95
CA ALA A 390 25.44 -13.99 14.82
C ALA A 390 25.17 -13.59 16.30
N PRO A 391 24.78 -14.53 17.17
CA PRO A 391 24.59 -14.21 18.58
C PRO A 391 25.92 -13.85 19.24
N GLY A 392 25.98 -12.69 19.91
CA GLY A 392 27.15 -12.24 20.67
C GLY A 392 28.20 -11.43 19.89
N GLY A 393 27.87 -10.96 18.68
CA GLY A 393 28.66 -10.00 17.90
C GLY A 393 28.40 -8.54 18.23
#